data_AF-A0A800IRL7-F1
#
_entry.id   AF-A0A800IRL7-F1
#
_cell.length_a   1.000
_cell.length_b   1.000
_cell.length_c   1.000
_cell.angle_alpha   90.00
_cell.angle_beta   90.00
_cell.angle_gamma   90.00
#
_symmetry.space_group_name_H-M   'P 1'
#
loop_
_entity.id
_entity.type
_entity.pdbx_description
1 polymer ?
#
loop_
_entity_poly.entity_id
_entity_poly.type
_entity_poly.pdbx_seq_one_letter_code
_entity_poly.pdbx_strand_id
1 'polypeptide(L)' 'DTEQISCDVCGTDNEADANFCIDCGASLQQTFCEACGEDNMPHAKFCAHCGEKLV' A
#
# COMPACT_ATOMS: atom_id res chain seq x y z
N ASP A 1 8.96 -0.66 -21.62
CA ASP A 1 9.12 0.03 -20.34
C ASP A 1 8.19 -0.62 -19.34
N THR A 2 8.73 -1.45 -18.46
CA THR A 2 7.94 -2.10 -17.41
C THR A 2 7.86 -1.11 -16.26
N GLU A 3 6.66 -0.60 -15.97
CA GLU A 3 6.44 0.23 -14.78
C GLU A 3 6.74 -0.59 -13.53
N GLN A 4 7.47 0.02 -12.58
CA GLN A 4 7.87 -0.60 -11.33
C GLN A 4 7.47 0.28 -10.16
N ILE A 5 7.20 -0.35 -9.02
CA ILE A 5 6.90 0.30 -7.75
C ILE A 5 7.93 -0.15 -6.71
N SER A 6 8.40 0.79 -5.88
CA SER A 6 9.29 0.47 -4.76
C SER A 6 8.46 0.12 -3.53
N CYS A 7 8.88 -0.92 -2.80
CA CYS A 7 8.22 -1.31 -1.57
C CYS A 7 8.53 -0.29 -0.46
N ASP A 8 7.51 0.37 0.09
CA ASP A 8 7.68 1.33 1.19
C ASP A 8 8.20 0.72 2.50
N VAL A 9 8.23 -0.63 2.61
CA VAL A 9 8.71 -1.35 3.80
C VAL A 9 10.19 -1.68 3.73
N CYS A 10 10.67 -2.20 2.58
CA CYS A 10 12.07 -2.65 2.44
C CYS A 10 12.85 -1.99 1.31
N GLY A 11 12.21 -1.23 0.43
CA GLY A 11 12.82 -0.53 -0.70
C GLY A 11 13.03 -1.37 -1.97
N THR A 12 12.68 -2.65 -1.96
CA THR A 12 12.79 -3.52 -3.15
C THR A 12 11.86 -3.05 -4.26
N ASP A 13 12.36 -3.01 -5.50
CA ASP A 13 11.55 -2.74 -6.69
C ASP A 13 10.71 -3.96 -7.08
N ASN A 14 9.44 -3.72 -7.42
CA ASN A 14 8.46 -4.74 -7.81
C ASN A 14 7.76 -4.32 -9.11
N GLU A 15 7.14 -5.28 -9.80
CA GLU A 15 6.24 -4.99 -10.92
C GLU A 15 5.08 -4.11 -10.46
N ALA A 16 4.64 -3.17 -11.29
CA ALA A 16 3.58 -2.22 -10.91
C ALA A 16 2.23 -2.87 -10.56
N ASP A 17 1.97 -4.08 -11.05
CA ASP A 17 0.77 -4.88 -10.76
C ASP A 17 1.00 -5.96 -9.68
N ALA A 18 2.18 -5.98 -9.03
CA ALA A 18 2.46 -6.90 -7.95
C ALA A 18 1.56 -6.62 -6.73
N ASN A 19 0.91 -7.66 -6.20
CA ASN A 19 0.08 -7.54 -5.00
C ASN A 19 0.88 -7.56 -3.69
N PHE A 20 2.06 -8.20 -3.71
CA PHE A 20 2.96 -8.33 -2.55
C PHE A 20 4.41 -8.12 -2.98
N CYS A 21 5.23 -7.59 -2.09
CA CYS A 21 6.66 -7.42 -2.29
C CYS A 21 7.36 -8.79 -2.42
N ILE A 22 8.15 -8.96 -3.49
CA ILE A 22 8.86 -10.20 -3.79
C ILE A 22 9.91 -10.57 -2.74
N ASP A 23 10.38 -9.60 -1.98
CA ASP A 23 11.43 -9.80 -0.96
C ASP A 23 10.85 -9.91 0.46
N CYS A 24 10.06 -8.93 0.91
CA CYS A 24 9.57 -8.90 2.30
C CYS A 24 8.14 -9.41 2.51
N GLY A 25 7.38 -9.67 1.43
CA GLY A 25 6.00 -10.16 1.49
C GLY A 25 4.95 -9.12 1.90
N ALA A 26 5.33 -7.85 2.06
CA ALA A 26 4.42 -6.78 2.39
C ALA A 26 3.44 -6.52 1.22
N SER A 27 2.14 -6.38 1.50
CA SER A 27 1.14 -5.95 0.50
C SER A 27 1.55 -4.64 -0.20
N LEU A 28 1.39 -4.57 -1.51
CA LEU A 28 1.60 -3.36 -2.30
C LEU A 28 0.28 -2.72 -2.75
N GLN A 29 -0.85 -3.35 -2.42
CA GLN A 29 -2.18 -2.85 -2.77
C GLN A 29 -2.61 -1.73 -1.84
N GLN A 30 -3.06 -0.60 -2.40
CA GLN A 30 -3.67 0.48 -1.63
C GLN A 30 -4.89 -0.03 -0.88
N THR A 31 -5.16 0.57 0.29
CA THR A 31 -6.36 0.30 1.08
C THR A 31 -7.22 1.54 1.15
N PHE A 32 -8.54 1.37 1.22
CA PHE A 32 -9.50 2.47 1.21
C PHE A 32 -10.14 2.63 2.59
N CYS A 33 -10.38 3.88 2.99
CA CYS A 33 -11.08 4.17 4.24
C CYS A 33 -12.61 4.11 4.05
N GLU A 34 -13.23 3.05 4.58
CA GLU A 34 -14.70 2.87 4.52
C GLU A 34 -15.50 4.02 5.16
N ALA A 35 -14.90 4.74 6.11
CA ALA A 35 -15.57 5.83 6.80
C ALA A 35 -15.60 7.15 6.00
N CYS A 36 -14.57 7.44 5.20
CA CYS A 36 -14.44 8.76 4.57
C CYS A 36 -14.13 8.78 3.08
N GLY A 37 -13.77 7.66 2.45
CA GLY A 37 -13.52 7.66 1.01
C GLY A 37 -12.05 7.72 0.60
N GLU A 38 -11.12 7.92 1.54
CA GLU A 38 -9.72 8.20 1.21
C GLU A 38 -8.95 6.93 0.84
N ASP A 39 -8.14 6.99 -0.22
CA ASP A 39 -7.15 5.97 -0.53
C ASP A 39 -5.91 6.14 0.38
N ASN A 40 -5.41 5.03 0.91
CA ASN A 40 -4.32 5.01 1.87
C ASN A 40 -3.23 4.04 1.42
N MET A 41 -2.03 4.27 1.96
CA MET A 41 -0.89 3.40 1.71
C MET A 41 -1.20 1.94 2.11
N PRO A 42 -0.64 0.94 1.42
CA PRO A 42 -0.89 -0.49 1.67
C PRO A 42 -0.71 -0.97 3.12
N HIS A 43 0.01 -0.21 3.94
CA HIS A 43 0.32 -0.53 5.35
C HIS A 43 -0.17 0.51 6.34
N ALA A 44 -1.00 1.45 5.90
CA ALA A 44 -1.58 2.43 6.80
C ALA A 44 -2.47 1.70 7.83
N LYS A 45 -2.19 1.91 9.11
CA LYS A 45 -3.03 1.39 10.21
C LYS A 45 -4.23 2.29 10.50
N PHE A 46 -4.12 3.56 10.13
CA PHE A 46 -5.11 4.60 10.33
C PHE A 46 -5.21 5.43 9.06
N CYS A 47 -6.42 5.93 8.78
CA CYS A 47 -6.66 6.82 7.65
C CYS A 47 -5.86 8.12 7.82
N ALA A 48 -5.09 8.48 6.80
CA ALA A 48 -4.30 9.73 6.81
C ALA A 48 -5.16 11.00 6.80
N HIS A 49 -6.43 10.89 6.38
CA HIS A 49 -7.37 12.01 6.34
C HIS A 49 -8.23 12.11 7.62
N CYS A 50 -8.95 11.04 8.00
CA CYS A 50 -9.92 11.10 9.11
C CYS A 50 -9.47 10.42 10.41
N GLY A 51 -8.37 9.67 10.42
CA GLY A 51 -7.85 8.97 11.59
C GLY A 51 -8.57 7.66 11.96
N GLU A 52 -9.62 7.26 11.22
CA GLU A 52 -10.29 5.97 11.43
C GLU A 52 -9.31 4.80 11.25
N LYS A 53 -9.47 3.75 12.04
CA LYS A 53 -8.62 2.56 11.89
C LYS A 53 -8.94 1.86 10.57
N LEU A 54 -7.91 1.54 9.80
CA LEU A 54 -8.06 0.76 8.58
C LEU A 54 -8.05 -0.74 8.95
N VAL A 55 -8.95 -1.50 8.32
CA VAL A 55 -9.16 -2.94 8.58
C VAL A 55 -8.15 -3.80 7.85
#